data_AF-A0A0F9KVL0-F1
#
_entry.id   AF-A0A0F9KVL0-F1
#
_cell.length_a   1.000
_cell.length_b   1.000
_cell.length_c   1.000
_cell.angle_alpha   90.00
_cell.angle_beta   90.00
_cell.angle_gamma   90.00
#
_symmetry.space_group_name_H-M   'P 1'
#
loop_
_entity.id
_entity.type
_entity.pdbx_description
1 polymer ?
#
loop_
_entity_poly.entity_id
_entity_poly.type
_entity_poly.pdbx_seq_one_letter_code
_entity_poly.pdbx_strand_id
1 'polypeptide(L)'
;MSRHICVILHGSKVDPKLTCWAEQLEWIIQPLAPSIEFVTRKYGYVTEWRTAFGGYRDRWLEEQMTYFNHIKAYCGSMTRVSVIAHSISPWIIGKLLPKFEFHNIIFMMGAMDENYDWNEVDQQFNHLVNYWSPNDNKVKKSPYGRIGYVGHQFPHERVKSIKTRWTHDEFQEDANLYLLSKEWTSPEGLLNR
;
A
#
# COMPACT_ATOMS: atom_id res chain seq x y z
N MET A 1 5.34 25.12 5.39
CA MET A 1 4.55 23.89 5.62
C MET A 1 5.38 22.71 5.11
N SER A 2 5.44 21.60 5.85
CA SER A 2 6.11 20.38 5.36
C SER A 2 5.30 19.78 4.22
N ARG A 3 5.95 19.48 3.08
CA ARG A 3 5.30 18.80 1.94
C ARG A 3 4.80 17.42 2.36
N HIS A 4 3.63 17.02 1.85
CA HIS A 4 3.05 15.70 2.07
C HIS A 4 2.75 15.04 0.73
N ILE A 5 3.36 13.88 0.51
CA ILE A 5 3.19 13.07 -0.69
C ILE A 5 2.50 11.76 -0.31
N CYS A 6 1.54 11.32 -1.12
CA CYS A 6 0.94 10.01 -1.02
C CYS A 6 1.26 9.17 -2.26
N VAL A 7 2.02 8.10 -2.08
CA VAL A 7 2.37 7.19 -3.18
C VAL A 7 1.34 6.05 -3.24
N ILE A 8 0.69 5.87 -4.39
CA ILE A 8 -0.23 4.76 -4.62
C ILE A 8 0.53 3.63 -5.33
N LEU A 9 0.66 2.50 -4.64
CA LEU A 9 1.28 1.27 -5.11
C LEU A 9 0.19 0.23 -5.40
N HIS A 10 0.21 -0.32 -6.60
CA HIS A 10 -0.63 -1.47 -6.95
C HIS A 10 0.19 -2.76 -7.04
N GLY A 11 -0.53 -3.89 -7.10
CA GLY A 11 0.08 -5.23 -7.08
C GLY A 11 0.44 -5.81 -8.45
N SER A 12 0.46 -7.14 -8.54
CA SER A 12 0.70 -7.86 -9.80
C SER A 12 -0.57 -7.92 -10.65
N LYS A 13 -0.46 -7.72 -11.96
CA LYS A 13 -1.59 -7.90 -12.90
C LYS A 13 -1.17 -8.58 -14.19
N VAL A 14 -2.12 -9.33 -14.75
CA VAL A 14 -2.06 -9.98 -16.07
C VAL A 14 -2.84 -9.20 -17.13
N ASP A 15 -3.79 -8.32 -16.73
CA ASP A 15 -4.67 -7.58 -17.65
C ASP A 15 -4.49 -6.04 -17.55
N PRO A 16 -4.08 -5.35 -18.64
CA PRO A 16 -3.98 -3.89 -18.73
C PRO A 16 -5.30 -3.12 -18.57
N LYS A 17 -6.48 -3.74 -18.75
CA LYS A 17 -7.78 -3.03 -18.68
C LYS A 17 -8.24 -2.72 -17.25
N LEU A 18 -7.69 -3.42 -16.25
CA LEU A 18 -7.99 -3.18 -14.83
C LEU A 18 -7.10 -2.06 -14.23
N THR A 19 -6.40 -1.27 -15.03
CA THR A 19 -5.34 -0.33 -14.61
C THR A 19 -5.82 1.02 -14.08
N CYS A 20 -7.13 1.26 -14.02
CA CYS A 20 -7.66 2.58 -13.70
C CYS A 20 -7.84 2.87 -12.20
N TRP A 21 -7.91 1.86 -11.31
CA TRP A 21 -8.35 2.13 -9.93
C TRP A 21 -7.43 3.11 -9.18
N ALA A 22 -6.12 3.06 -9.40
CA ALA A 22 -5.18 3.94 -8.71
C ALA A 22 -5.31 5.40 -9.20
N GLU A 23 -5.50 5.59 -10.50
CA GLU A 23 -5.78 6.91 -11.10
C GLU A 23 -7.17 7.42 -10.71
N GLN A 24 -8.18 6.56 -10.73
CA GLN A 24 -9.53 6.88 -10.27
C GLN A 24 -9.51 7.29 -8.79
N LEU A 25 -8.78 6.55 -7.95
CA LEU A 25 -8.65 6.88 -6.54
C LEU A 25 -7.94 8.22 -6.34
N GLU A 26 -6.87 8.49 -7.08
CA GLU A 26 -6.22 9.81 -7.09
C GLU A 26 -7.23 10.90 -7.47
N TRP A 27 -8.00 10.72 -8.54
CA TRP A 27 -9.01 11.69 -8.99
C TRP A 27 -10.12 11.93 -7.96
N ILE A 28 -10.51 10.88 -7.24
CA ILE A 28 -11.52 10.96 -6.16
C ILE A 28 -10.95 11.69 -4.94
N ILE A 29 -9.70 11.41 -4.56
CA ILE A 29 -9.10 11.91 -3.31
C ILE A 29 -8.53 13.32 -3.47
N GLN A 30 -7.89 13.65 -4.60
CA GLN A 30 -7.17 14.91 -4.76
C GLN A 30 -8.01 16.16 -4.44
N PRO A 31 -9.31 16.25 -4.82
CA PRO A 31 -10.17 17.36 -4.42
C PRO A 31 -10.51 17.41 -2.92
N LEU A 32 -10.49 16.27 -2.24
CA LEU A 32 -10.80 16.14 -0.81
C LEU A 32 -9.56 16.40 0.07
N ALA A 33 -8.37 16.19 -0.46
CA ALA A 33 -7.09 16.43 0.21
C ALA A 33 -6.13 17.25 -0.66
N PRO A 34 -6.43 18.54 -0.93
CA PRO A 34 -5.66 19.38 -1.85
C PRO A 34 -4.24 19.71 -1.35
N SER A 35 -3.95 19.50 -0.06
CA SER A 35 -2.63 19.66 0.54
C SER A 35 -1.69 18.47 0.33
N ILE A 36 -2.21 17.36 -0.20
CA ILE A 36 -1.45 16.13 -0.41
C ILE A 36 -1.23 15.96 -1.91
N GLU A 37 0.03 15.76 -2.27
CA GLU A 37 0.41 15.43 -3.64
C GLU A 37 0.35 13.92 -3.83
N PHE A 38 -0.54 13.48 -4.72
CA PHE A 38 -0.62 12.07 -5.07
C PHE A 38 0.38 11.73 -6.16
N VAL A 39 1.12 10.66 -5.96
CA VAL A 39 2.01 10.11 -6.97
C VAL A 39 1.56 8.68 -7.24
N THR A 40 0.70 8.54 -8.24
CA THR A 40 0.26 7.23 -8.69
C THR A 40 1.37 6.56 -9.48
N ARG A 41 1.88 5.47 -8.93
CA ARG A 41 2.72 4.56 -9.69
C ARG A 41 1.86 3.43 -10.21
N LYS A 42 1.63 3.46 -11.52
CA LYS A 42 1.38 2.23 -12.26
C LYS A 42 2.63 1.37 -12.15
N TYR A 43 2.64 0.43 -11.21
CA TYR A 43 3.35 -0.83 -11.43
C TYR A 43 2.65 -1.59 -12.56
N GLY A 44 2.81 -2.89 -12.71
CA GLY A 44 2.29 -3.54 -13.93
C GLY A 44 3.31 -3.27 -15.02
N TYR A 45 4.04 -4.29 -15.43
CA TYR A 45 3.50 -5.53 -15.95
C TYR A 45 4.23 -6.72 -15.35
N VAL A 46 4.22 -6.81 -14.01
CA VAL A 46 4.70 -8.02 -13.37
C VAL A 46 3.57 -9.01 -13.38
N THR A 47 3.61 -9.93 -14.34
CA THR A 47 2.77 -11.11 -14.31
C THR A 47 2.95 -11.81 -12.97
N GLU A 48 1.86 -12.28 -12.37
CA GLU A 48 1.86 -12.95 -11.06
C GLU A 48 2.87 -14.11 -10.99
N TRP A 49 3.17 -14.75 -12.13
CA TRP A 49 4.23 -15.76 -12.17
C TRP A 49 5.62 -15.17 -11.91
N ARG A 50 5.95 -13.97 -12.42
CA ARG A 50 7.26 -13.32 -12.22
C ARG A 50 7.45 -12.93 -10.75
N THR A 51 6.38 -12.52 -10.07
CA THR A 51 6.43 -12.29 -8.62
C THR A 51 6.59 -13.58 -7.82
N ALA A 52 6.52 -14.77 -8.41
CA ALA A 52 6.86 -16.03 -7.75
C ALA A 52 8.36 -16.40 -7.85
N PHE A 53 9.14 -15.77 -8.74
CA PHE A 53 10.58 -16.04 -8.90
C PHE A 53 11.42 -15.15 -7.97
N GLY A 54 12.24 -15.78 -7.12
CA GLY A 54 13.09 -15.09 -6.13
C GLY A 54 13.96 -13.97 -6.71
N GLY A 55 14.72 -14.25 -7.77
CA GLY A 55 15.60 -13.23 -8.38
C GLY A 55 14.86 -12.03 -9.01
N TYR A 56 13.58 -12.18 -9.37
CA TYR A 56 12.79 -11.05 -9.84
C TYR A 56 12.33 -10.16 -8.67
N ARG A 57 11.95 -10.76 -7.54
CA ARG A 57 11.53 -10.02 -6.33
C ARG A 57 12.63 -9.09 -5.84
N ASP A 58 13.87 -9.55 -5.82
CA ASP A 58 15.02 -8.76 -5.36
C ASP A 58 15.25 -7.56 -6.27
N ARG A 59 15.28 -7.78 -7.59
CA ARG A 59 15.38 -6.69 -8.57
C ARG A 59 14.23 -5.70 -8.46
N TRP A 60 13.01 -6.19 -8.24
CA TRP A 60 11.85 -5.33 -8.08
C TRP A 60 11.96 -4.46 -6.82
N LEU A 61 12.47 -5.03 -5.72
CA LEU A 61 12.75 -4.29 -4.49
C LEU A 61 13.83 -3.23 -4.71
N GLU A 62 14.90 -3.52 -5.46
CA GLU A 62 15.94 -2.55 -5.83
C GLU A 62 15.39 -1.34 -6.60
N GLU A 63 14.49 -1.60 -7.55
CA GLU A 63 13.79 -0.54 -8.29
C GLU A 63 12.96 0.35 -7.35
N GLN A 64 12.30 -0.25 -6.35
CA GLN A 64 11.52 0.51 -5.37
C GLN A 64 12.42 1.32 -4.43
N MET A 65 13.52 0.74 -3.95
CA MET A 65 14.50 1.46 -3.12
C MET A 65 15.03 2.69 -3.86
N THR A 66 15.41 2.54 -5.13
CA THR A 66 15.90 3.65 -5.96
C THR A 66 14.85 4.76 -6.07
N TYR A 67 13.59 4.39 -6.27
CA TYR A 67 12.50 5.34 -6.38
C TYR A 67 12.24 6.11 -5.08
N PHE A 68 12.11 5.43 -3.94
CA PHE A 68 11.87 6.09 -2.66
C PHE A 68 13.06 6.97 -2.22
N ASN A 69 14.29 6.56 -2.54
CA ASN A 69 15.48 7.41 -2.37
C ASN A 69 15.37 8.71 -3.18
N HIS A 70 14.92 8.63 -4.44
CA HIS A 70 14.69 9.82 -5.25
C HIS A 70 13.63 10.74 -4.63
N ILE A 71 12.50 10.22 -4.13
CA ILE A 71 11.49 11.05 -3.47
C ILE A 71 12.12 11.83 -2.31
N LYS A 72 12.84 11.15 -1.41
CA LYS A 72 13.47 11.82 -0.26
C LYS A 72 14.53 12.83 -0.67
N ALA A 73 15.33 12.53 -1.69
CA ALA A 73 16.37 13.43 -2.20
C ALA A 73 15.78 14.69 -2.85
N TYR A 74 14.74 14.55 -3.69
CA TYR A 74 14.17 15.67 -4.44
C TYR A 74 13.14 16.48 -3.65
N CYS A 75 12.34 15.84 -2.81
CA CYS A 75 11.29 16.52 -2.05
C CYS A 75 11.80 17.07 -0.71
N GLY A 76 12.96 16.61 -0.26
CA GLY A 76 13.63 17.05 0.97
C GLY A 76 13.31 16.15 2.17
N SER A 77 14.23 16.14 3.13
CA SER A 77 14.21 15.24 4.30
C SER A 77 12.96 15.36 5.18
N MET A 78 12.33 16.55 5.22
CA MET A 78 11.13 16.82 6.01
C MET A 78 9.82 16.44 5.30
N THR A 79 9.89 15.85 4.10
CA THR A 79 8.69 15.42 3.38
C THR A 79 8.05 14.21 4.05
N ARG A 80 6.77 14.36 4.39
CA ARG A 80 5.92 13.28 4.86
C ARG A 80 5.52 12.42 3.66
N VAL A 81 5.75 11.12 3.74
CA VAL A 81 5.44 10.17 2.65
C VAL A 81 4.44 9.15 3.16
N SER A 82 3.17 9.30 2.79
CA SER A 82 2.16 8.26 3.00
C SER A 82 2.13 7.29 1.82
N VAL A 83 1.66 6.07 2.07
CA VAL A 83 1.54 5.04 1.02
C VAL A 83 0.19 4.34 1.08
N ILE A 84 -0.36 4.08 -0.09
CA ILE A 84 -1.55 3.25 -0.30
C ILE A 84 -1.10 2.04 -1.11
N ALA A 85 -1.16 0.83 -0.56
CA ALA A 85 -0.60 -0.37 -1.16
C ALA A 85 -1.66 -1.49 -1.29
N HIS A 86 -1.85 -2.00 -2.50
CA HIS A 86 -2.79 -3.07 -2.83
C HIS A 86 -2.11 -4.40 -3.20
N SER A 87 -2.75 -5.53 -2.88
CA SER A 87 -2.35 -6.87 -3.33
C SER A 87 -0.93 -7.25 -2.84
N ILE A 88 0.07 -7.42 -3.70
CA ILE A 88 1.44 -7.80 -3.29
C ILE A 88 2.31 -6.61 -2.84
N SER A 89 1.89 -5.37 -3.08
CA SER A 89 2.70 -4.19 -2.73
C SER A 89 2.87 -3.93 -1.22
N PRO A 90 1.98 -4.38 -0.30
CA PRO A 90 2.27 -4.40 1.14
C PRO A 90 3.55 -5.17 1.52
N TRP A 91 3.85 -6.28 0.85
CA TRP A 91 5.12 -6.99 1.04
C TRP A 91 6.33 -6.12 0.72
N ILE A 92 6.26 -5.33 -0.37
CA ILE A 92 7.31 -4.37 -0.75
C ILE A 92 7.49 -3.34 0.36
N ILE A 93 6.40 -2.73 0.84
CA ILE A 93 6.45 -1.76 1.94
C ILE A 93 7.10 -2.39 3.18
N GLY A 94 6.78 -3.65 3.48
CA GLY A 94 7.42 -4.42 4.55
C GLY A 94 8.93 -4.51 4.44
N LYS A 95 9.46 -4.69 3.23
CA LYS A 95 10.90 -4.73 2.95
C LYS A 95 11.56 -3.36 2.92
N LEU A 96 10.79 -2.30 2.71
CA LEU A 96 11.28 -0.92 2.68
C LEU A 96 11.27 -0.25 4.06
N LEU A 97 10.34 -0.61 4.94
CA LEU A 97 10.20 -0.04 6.29
C LEU A 97 11.51 0.01 7.10
N PRO A 98 12.38 -1.02 7.10
CA PRO A 98 13.68 -0.93 7.80
C PRO A 98 14.64 0.14 7.27
N LYS A 99 14.34 0.74 6.10
CA LYS A 99 15.21 1.69 5.39
C LYS A 99 14.55 3.06 5.20
N PHE A 100 13.23 3.15 5.38
CA PHE A 100 12.45 4.34 5.06
C PHE A 100 11.35 4.58 6.08
N GLU A 101 11.28 5.82 6.57
CA GLU A 101 10.16 6.30 7.35
C GLU A 101 9.01 6.73 6.43
N PHE A 102 7.85 6.10 6.64
CA PHE A 102 6.57 6.46 6.06
C PHE A 102 5.75 7.24 7.07
N HIS A 103 4.96 8.21 6.63
CA HIS A 103 4.07 8.93 7.55
C HIS A 103 2.89 8.04 7.91
N ASN A 104 2.00 7.75 6.95
CA ASN A 104 0.87 6.86 7.16
C ASN A 104 0.80 5.78 6.07
N ILE A 105 0.34 4.58 6.44
CA ILE A 105 0.31 3.40 5.57
C ILE A 105 -1.11 2.87 5.47
N ILE A 106 -1.58 2.61 4.25
CA ILE A 106 -2.87 1.97 4.00
C ILE A 106 -2.62 0.71 3.17
N PHE A 107 -2.97 -0.44 3.72
CA PHE A 107 -2.93 -1.72 3.01
C PHE A 107 -4.33 -2.16 2.63
N MET A 108 -4.46 -2.67 1.41
CA MET A 108 -5.76 -2.99 0.82
C MET A 108 -5.68 -4.35 0.16
N MET A 109 -6.44 -5.31 0.69
CA MET A 109 -6.50 -6.68 0.15
C MET A 109 -5.08 -7.22 -0.09
N GLY A 110 -4.26 -7.07 0.95
CA GLY A 110 -2.81 -7.16 0.89
C GLY A 110 -2.23 -8.52 1.29
N ALA A 111 -1.06 -8.84 0.74
CA ALA A 111 -0.23 -9.98 1.12
C ALA A 111 1.11 -9.50 1.70
N MET A 112 1.55 -10.11 2.80
CA MET A 112 2.80 -9.76 3.51
C MET A 112 3.34 -10.97 4.28
N ASP A 113 4.59 -10.90 4.75
CA ASP A 113 5.18 -11.98 5.56
C ASP A 113 4.29 -12.26 6.80
N GLU A 114 3.92 -13.53 7.03
CA GLU A 114 2.96 -13.92 8.08
C GLU A 114 3.41 -13.57 9.49
N ASN A 115 4.73 -13.61 9.72
CA ASN A 115 5.36 -13.33 11.01
C ASN A 115 6.01 -11.94 11.04
N TYR A 116 5.49 -10.99 10.27
CA TYR A 116 6.02 -9.62 10.28
C TYR A 116 5.80 -9.00 11.66
N ASP A 117 6.89 -8.59 12.30
CA ASP A 117 6.87 -7.93 13.60
C ASP A 117 6.95 -6.41 13.42
N TRP A 118 5.81 -5.74 13.62
CA TRP A 118 5.72 -4.30 13.53
C TRP A 118 6.56 -3.58 14.59
N ASN A 119 6.90 -4.24 15.70
CA ASN A 119 7.72 -3.65 16.76
C ASN A 119 9.17 -3.46 16.31
N GLU A 120 9.65 -4.20 15.30
CA GLU A 120 11.00 -4.02 14.75
C GLU A 120 11.15 -2.74 13.91
N VAL A 121 10.03 -2.14 13.50
CA VAL A 121 9.96 -0.95 12.63
C VAL A 121 9.04 0.13 13.19
N ASP A 122 8.83 0.12 14.51
CA ASP A 122 7.88 0.98 15.21
C ASP A 122 8.16 2.48 14.97
N GLN A 123 9.41 2.89 14.83
CA GLN A 123 9.80 4.28 14.53
C GLN A 123 9.63 4.66 13.06
N GLN A 124 9.31 3.72 12.17
CA GLN A 124 9.31 3.93 10.72
C GLN A 124 7.92 4.27 10.16
N PHE A 125 6.88 4.32 11.00
CA PHE A 125 5.55 4.74 10.59
C PHE A 125 4.74 5.38 11.73
N ASN A 126 3.84 6.33 11.42
CA ASN A 126 2.94 6.91 12.40
C ASN A 126 1.68 6.05 12.60
N HIS A 127 0.98 5.72 11.52
CA HIS A 127 -0.20 4.87 11.58
C HIS A 127 -0.32 3.94 10.38
N LEU A 128 -0.88 2.76 10.61
CA LEU A 128 -1.19 1.79 9.58
C LEU A 128 -2.65 1.35 9.69
N VAL A 129 -3.36 1.37 8.55
CA VAL A 129 -4.67 0.75 8.41
C VAL A 129 -4.56 -0.39 7.40
N ASN A 130 -4.99 -1.57 7.81
CA ASN A 130 -4.99 -2.76 6.97
C ASN A 130 -6.43 -3.22 6.70
N TYR A 131 -6.89 -3.09 5.46
CA TYR A 131 -8.15 -3.67 5.00
C TYR A 131 -7.91 -5.08 4.46
N TRP A 132 -8.52 -6.07 5.10
CA TRP A 132 -8.43 -7.47 4.68
C TRP A 132 -9.83 -8.08 4.57
N SER A 133 -9.97 -9.13 3.77
CA SER A 133 -11.25 -9.80 3.58
C SER A 133 -11.10 -11.32 3.56
N PRO A 134 -11.98 -12.07 4.26
CA PRO A 134 -12.05 -13.51 4.11
C PRO A 134 -12.53 -13.94 2.71
N ASN A 135 -13.12 -13.03 1.92
CA ASN A 135 -13.60 -13.31 0.58
C ASN A 135 -12.53 -13.06 -0.50
N ASP A 136 -11.35 -12.56 -0.14
CA ASP A 136 -10.22 -12.39 -1.06
C ASP A 136 -9.52 -13.73 -1.36
N ASN A 137 -10.09 -14.49 -2.29
CA ASN A 137 -9.51 -15.76 -2.69
C ASN A 137 -8.22 -15.62 -3.54
N LYS A 138 -7.87 -14.42 -4.01
CA LYS A 138 -6.65 -14.21 -4.80
C LYS A 138 -5.42 -14.23 -3.91
N VAL A 139 -5.43 -13.44 -2.84
CA VAL A 139 -4.32 -13.44 -1.87
C VAL A 139 -4.19 -14.80 -1.18
N LYS A 140 -5.30 -15.47 -0.84
CA LYS A 140 -5.30 -16.83 -0.24
C LYS A 140 -4.55 -17.87 -1.04
N LYS A 141 -4.69 -17.83 -2.35
CA LYS A 141 -4.22 -18.89 -3.26
C LYS A 141 -2.90 -18.53 -3.92
N SER A 142 -2.40 -17.33 -3.70
CA SER A 142 -1.24 -16.86 -4.44
C SER A 142 0.02 -17.62 -3.98
N PRO A 143 0.91 -18.03 -4.90
CA PRO A 143 2.01 -18.97 -4.63
C PRO A 143 3.19 -18.34 -3.89
N TYR A 144 2.94 -17.34 -3.03
CA TYR A 144 3.97 -16.44 -2.53
C TYR A 144 4.85 -17.00 -1.41
N GLY A 145 4.59 -18.21 -0.90
CA GLY A 145 5.36 -18.83 0.18
C GLY A 145 4.85 -18.40 1.56
N ARG A 146 5.73 -18.01 2.49
CA ARG A 146 5.40 -17.47 3.85
C ARG A 146 4.73 -16.08 3.84
N ILE A 147 4.18 -15.68 2.70
CA ILE A 147 3.48 -14.41 2.49
C ILE A 147 1.99 -14.73 2.58
N GLY A 148 1.40 -14.45 3.73
CA GLY A 148 -0.01 -14.69 4.00
C GLY A 148 -0.80 -13.38 4.04
N TYR A 149 -2.04 -13.46 4.47
CA TYR A 149 -2.84 -12.26 4.70
C TYR A 149 -2.17 -11.33 5.71
N VAL A 150 -2.22 -10.03 5.42
CA VAL A 150 -2.05 -9.01 6.44
C VAL A 150 -3.19 -9.22 7.46
N GLY A 151 -2.88 -9.82 8.61
CA GLY A 151 -3.88 -10.26 9.60
C GLY A 151 -3.39 -11.31 10.59
N HIS A 152 -2.32 -12.05 10.27
CA HIS A 152 -1.63 -12.97 11.19
C HIS A 152 -0.38 -12.37 11.86
N GLN A 153 -0.16 -11.07 11.68
CA GLN A 153 1.02 -10.35 12.14
C GLN A 153 0.96 -10.06 13.63
N PHE A 154 2.12 -9.79 14.24
CA PHE A 154 2.18 -9.40 15.65
C PHE A 154 1.33 -8.13 15.90
N PRO A 155 0.47 -8.11 16.94
CA PRO A 155 -0.32 -6.93 17.25
C PRO A 155 0.56 -5.72 17.55
N HIS A 156 0.15 -4.53 17.09
CA HIS A 156 0.82 -3.27 17.36
C HIS A 156 -0.21 -2.14 17.48
N GLU A 157 -0.02 -1.23 18.43
CA GLU A 157 -1.02 -0.20 18.79
C GLU A 157 -1.35 0.77 17.66
N ARG A 158 -0.37 1.06 16.79
CA ARG A 158 -0.53 1.95 15.62
C ARG A 158 -1.02 1.22 14.36
N VAL A 159 -1.26 -0.10 14.44
CA VAL A 159 -1.72 -0.94 13.33
C VAL A 159 -3.18 -1.33 13.56
N LYS A 160 -4.09 -0.76 12.77
CA LYS A 160 -5.53 -1.08 12.80
C LYS A 160 -5.87 -2.03 11.65
N SER A 161 -6.29 -3.25 11.98
CA SER A 161 -6.80 -4.21 10.99
C SER A 161 -8.34 -4.15 10.91
N ILE A 162 -8.86 -3.87 9.72
CA ILE A 162 -10.29 -3.75 9.41
C ILE A 162 -10.68 -4.90 8.50
N LYS A 163 -11.61 -5.73 8.96
CA LYS A 163 -12.20 -6.82 8.18
C LYS A 163 -13.33 -6.29 7.31
N THR A 164 -13.25 -6.53 6.00
CA THR A 164 -14.31 -6.19 5.03
C THR A 164 -14.99 -7.47 4.52
N ARG A 165 -16.01 -7.31 3.66
CA ARG A 165 -16.67 -8.42 2.94
C ARG A 165 -16.32 -8.46 1.45
N TRP A 166 -15.50 -7.53 0.97
CA TRP A 166 -15.19 -7.37 -0.44
C TRP A 166 -14.33 -8.52 -0.96
N THR A 167 -14.53 -8.93 -2.21
CA THR A 167 -13.55 -9.71 -2.95
C THR A 167 -12.33 -8.85 -3.30
N HIS A 168 -11.28 -9.48 -3.83
CA HIS A 168 -10.05 -8.78 -4.24
C HIS A 168 -10.31 -7.66 -5.26
N ASP A 169 -11.28 -7.87 -6.14
CA ASP A 169 -11.59 -6.94 -7.23
C ASP A 169 -12.69 -5.95 -6.83
N GLU A 170 -13.63 -6.34 -5.96
CA GLU A 170 -14.68 -5.44 -5.45
C GLU A 170 -14.10 -4.21 -4.76
N PHE A 171 -12.93 -4.32 -4.12
CA PHE A 171 -12.23 -3.15 -3.58
C PHE A 171 -11.99 -2.06 -4.63
N GLN A 172 -11.72 -2.45 -5.88
CA GLN A 172 -11.38 -1.55 -6.98
C GLN A 172 -12.62 -0.90 -7.61
N GLU A 173 -13.82 -1.23 -7.15
CA GLU A 173 -15.06 -0.63 -7.65
C GLU A 173 -15.21 0.80 -7.15
N ASP A 174 -15.68 1.68 -8.05
CA ASP A 174 -15.83 3.12 -7.79
C ASP A 174 -16.57 3.42 -6.47
N ALA A 175 -17.67 2.71 -6.19
CA ALA A 175 -18.45 2.91 -4.97
C ALA A 175 -17.63 2.69 -3.69
N ASN A 176 -16.75 1.67 -3.69
CA ASN A 176 -15.90 1.35 -2.54
C ASN A 176 -14.72 2.32 -2.45
N LEU A 177 -14.12 2.71 -3.59
CA LEU A 177 -13.10 3.76 -3.61
C LEU A 177 -13.62 5.10 -3.07
N TYR A 178 -14.86 5.48 -3.41
CA TYR A 178 -15.52 6.68 -2.89
C TYR A 178 -15.83 6.62 -1.39
N LEU A 179 -16.17 5.44 -0.87
CA LEU A 179 -16.39 5.28 0.57
C LEU A 179 -15.09 5.46 1.34
N LEU A 180 -14.03 4.81 0.86
CA LEU A 180 -12.70 4.86 1.48
C LEU A 180 -12.06 6.23 1.39
N SER A 181 -12.21 6.93 0.26
CA SER A 181 -11.67 8.28 0.10
C SER A 181 -12.23 9.21 1.18
N LYS A 182 -13.54 9.17 1.45
CA LYS A 182 -14.18 9.94 2.51
C LYS A 182 -13.66 9.56 3.90
N GLU A 183 -13.43 8.28 4.17
CA GLU A 183 -12.85 7.84 5.44
C GLU A 183 -11.45 8.43 5.62
N TRP A 184 -10.57 8.23 4.63
CA TRP A 184 -9.16 8.60 4.72
C TRP A 184 -8.91 10.11 4.70
N THR A 185 -9.79 10.88 4.06
CA THR A 185 -9.72 12.35 3.97
C THR A 185 -10.65 13.07 4.94
N SER A 186 -11.33 12.36 5.83
CA SER A 186 -12.03 13.01 6.94
C SER A 186 -11.04 13.79 7.83
N PRO A 187 -11.48 14.74 8.68
CA PRO A 187 -10.58 15.46 9.59
C PRO A 187 -9.78 14.54 10.51
N GLU A 188 -10.39 13.42 10.91
CA GLU A 188 -9.74 12.35 11.67
C GLU A 188 -9.22 11.23 10.76
N GLY A 189 -9.25 11.42 9.45
CA GLY A 189 -8.84 10.47 8.45
C GLY A 189 -7.34 10.34 8.39
N LEU A 190 -6.87 9.15 8.00
CA LEU A 190 -5.45 8.81 8.04
C LEU A 190 -4.57 9.74 7.20
N LEU A 191 -5.10 10.37 6.15
CA LEU A 191 -4.33 11.27 5.30
C LEU A 191 -4.23 12.69 5.88
N ASN A 192 -5.07 13.06 6.85
CA ASN A 192 -5.07 14.37 7.51
C ASN A 192 -4.47 14.36 8.92
N ARG A 193 -4.10 13.18 9.44
CA ARG A 193 -3.33 13.02 10.69
C ARG A 193 -1.83 13.09 10.40
#